data_AF-A0A4Q3UQ28-F1
#
_entry.id   AF-A0A4Q3UQ28-F1
#
_cell.length_a   1.000
_cell.length_b   1.000
_cell.length_c   1.000
_cell.angle_alpha   90.00
_cell.angle_beta   90.00
_cell.angle_gamma   90.00
#
_symmetry.space_group_name_H-M   'P 1'
#
loop_
_entity.id
_entity.type
_entity.pdbx_description
1 polymer ?
#
loop_
_entity_poly.entity_id
_entity_poly.type
_entity_poly.pdbx_seq_one_letter_code
_entity_poly.pdbx_strand_id
1 'polypeptide(L)'
;MEQRLLKFLLIQLKVAAGLLLLGLLCLLLFSFTSAKLVDDFWTQLGLSKARGSEHISTAFVQGYLDHYGAKNAKNIAVGNRSQVVTDLGNYARQYVKTDDFLHAYRTSREQLMPLPPPAAKTIEMVRAELVGSVNQSIKTMDEFLKSPNADLKKMAQDALPGLKKQLKEYADPNSALIKLMADGEKMNFETQTQRYLAQLAQWEKEQPADPKLLIRNRLREFLEHVSHRNGKKLSVPAKRLLLLRDPLLRTGSGN
;
A
#
# COMPACT_ATOMS: atom_id res chain seq x y z
N MET A 1 -32.38 25.99 60.27
CA MET A 1 -31.20 25.19 59.85
C MET A 1 -31.05 25.18 58.33
N GLU A 2 -32.16 25.09 57.58
CA GLU A 2 -32.20 25.01 56.10
C GLU A 2 -31.55 26.19 55.35
N GLN A 3 -31.75 27.44 55.80
CA GLN A 3 -31.13 28.61 55.13
C GLN A 3 -29.59 28.58 55.14
N ARG A 4 -28.97 28.00 56.16
CA ARG A 4 -27.50 27.88 56.22
C ARG A 4 -26.98 26.82 55.26
N LEU A 5 -27.73 25.71 55.11
CA LEU A 5 -27.43 24.65 54.15
C LEU A 5 -27.57 25.13 52.70
N LEU A 6 -28.64 25.87 52.38
CA LEU A 6 -28.82 26.47 51.04
C LEU A 6 -27.69 27.43 50.67
N LYS A 7 -27.27 28.30 51.60
CA LYS A 7 -26.14 29.21 51.37
C LYS A 7 -24.83 28.46 51.14
N PHE A 8 -24.58 27.39 51.90
CA PHE A 8 -23.40 26.57 51.73
C PHE A 8 -23.39 25.84 50.38
N LEU A 9 -24.50 25.24 49.97
CA LEU A 9 -24.64 24.58 48.66
C LEU A 9 -24.43 25.56 47.50
N LEU A 10 -24.95 26.78 47.61
CA LEU A 10 -24.81 27.80 46.58
C LEU A 10 -23.36 28.30 46.44
N ILE A 11 -22.60 28.34 47.53
CA ILE A 11 -21.16 28.64 47.50
C ILE A 11 -20.38 27.49 46.84
N GLN A 12 -20.65 26.23 47.22
CA GLN A 12 -20.01 25.06 46.62
C GLN A 12 -20.26 24.98 45.11
N LEU A 13 -21.50 25.25 44.67
CA LEU A 13 -21.85 25.28 43.25
C LEU A 13 -21.07 26.36 42.47
N LYS A 14 -20.92 27.55 43.05
CA LYS A 14 -20.14 28.65 42.43
C LYS A 14 -18.66 28.31 42.31
N VAL A 15 -18.08 27.69 43.34
CA VAL A 15 -16.67 27.24 43.31
C VAL A 15 -16.47 26.15 42.26
N ALA A 16 -17.37 25.15 42.22
CA ALA A 16 -17.33 24.09 41.22
C ALA A 16 -17.45 24.63 39.78
N ALA A 17 -18.37 25.57 39.54
CA ALA A 17 -18.53 26.23 38.24
C ALA A 17 -17.28 27.04 37.85
N GLY A 18 -16.66 27.75 38.80
CA GLY A 18 -15.42 28.49 38.56
C GLY A 18 -14.24 27.57 38.18
N LEU A 19 -14.09 26.43 38.86
CA LEU A 19 -13.07 25.43 38.54
C LEU A 19 -13.31 24.78 37.17
N LEU A 20 -14.57 24.48 36.82
CA LEU A 20 -14.94 23.97 35.50
C LEU A 20 -14.60 24.96 34.39
N LEU A 21 -14.93 26.25 34.57
CA LEU A 21 -14.60 27.31 33.62
C LEU A 21 -13.09 27.48 33.45
N LEU A 22 -12.32 27.43 34.56
CA LEU A 22 -10.87 27.52 34.50
C LEU A 22 -10.25 26.30 33.78
N GLY A 23 -10.75 25.09 34.07
CA GLY A 23 -10.34 23.88 33.36
C GLY A 23 -10.62 23.96 31.86
N LEU A 24 -11.80 24.45 31.47
CA LEU A 24 -12.16 24.68 30.07
C LEU A 24 -11.23 25.71 29.40
N LEU A 25 -10.92 26.82 30.09
CA LEU A 25 -10.02 27.85 29.59
C LEU A 25 -8.60 27.30 29.38
N CYS A 26 -8.08 26.50 30.32
CA CYS A 26 -6.79 25.84 30.17
C CYS A 26 -6.78 24.89 28.96
N LEU A 27 -7.84 24.11 28.74
CA LEU A 27 -7.96 23.23 27.57
C LEU A 27 -7.99 24.02 26.25
N LEU A 28 -8.69 25.17 26.22
CA LEU A 28 -8.71 26.05 25.05
C LEU A 28 -7.34 26.65 24.74
N LEU A 29 -6.61 27.14 25.76
CA LEU A 29 -5.27 27.71 25.58
C LEU A 29 -4.24 26.68 25.10
N PHE A 30 -4.35 25.44 25.57
CA PHE A 30 -3.53 24.33 25.06
C PHE A 30 -3.83 23.99 23.60
N SER A 31 -5.08 24.15 23.14
CA SER A 31 -5.46 23.88 21.75
C SER A 31 -4.90 24.94 20.76
N PHE A 32 -4.88 26.22 21.14
CA PHE A 32 -4.40 27.30 20.28
C PHE A 32 -2.88 27.30 20.05
N THR A 33 -2.09 26.88 21.04
CA THR A 33 -0.61 26.83 20.92
C THR A 33 -0.15 25.71 19.98
N SER A 34 -0.85 24.58 19.95
CA SER A 34 -0.57 23.49 19.01
C SER A 34 -0.79 23.86 17.54
N ALA A 35 -1.76 24.72 17.23
CA ALA A 35 -2.06 25.10 15.84
C ALA A 35 -0.95 25.96 15.21
N LYS A 36 -0.42 26.96 15.93
CA LYS A 36 0.62 27.86 15.41
C LYS A 36 1.96 27.16 15.16
N LEU A 37 2.32 26.18 15.99
CA LEU A 37 3.60 25.45 15.83
C LEU A 37 3.61 24.59 14.56
N VAL A 38 2.47 24.03 14.16
CA VAL A 38 2.39 23.15 13.00
C VAL A 38 2.53 23.94 11.69
N ASP A 39 1.92 25.11 11.58
CA ASP A 39 1.99 25.91 10.34
C ASP A 39 3.39 26.53 10.11
N ASP A 40 4.13 26.80 11.18
CA ASP A 40 5.43 27.46 11.10
C ASP A 40 6.50 26.55 10.48
N PHE A 41 6.61 25.29 10.90
CA PHE A 41 7.67 24.41 10.37
C PHE A 41 7.42 23.98 8.92
N TRP A 42 6.16 23.83 8.49
CA TRP A 42 5.84 23.54 7.09
C TRP A 42 6.27 24.69 6.17
N THR A 43 6.00 25.93 6.59
CA THR A 43 6.44 27.13 5.89
C THR A 43 7.97 27.19 5.80
N GLN A 44 8.67 26.88 6.90
CA GLN A 44 10.15 26.79 6.91
C GLN A 44 10.69 25.72 5.96
N LEU A 45 9.98 24.61 5.76
CA LEU A 45 10.32 23.58 4.77
C LEU A 45 9.93 23.97 3.33
N GLY A 46 9.10 25.00 3.15
CA GLY A 46 8.56 25.39 1.85
C GLY A 46 7.44 24.47 1.36
N LEU A 47 6.67 23.91 2.30
CA LEU A 47 5.58 22.96 2.05
C LEU A 47 4.27 23.48 2.63
N SER A 48 3.15 23.07 2.04
CA SER A 48 1.86 23.13 2.73
C SER A 48 1.72 21.92 3.65
N LYS A 49 0.90 22.05 4.71
CA LYS A 49 0.57 20.94 5.61
C LYS A 49 0.02 19.72 4.84
N ALA A 50 -0.91 19.94 3.91
CA ALA A 50 -1.52 18.87 3.12
C ALA A 50 -0.46 18.08 2.31
N ARG A 51 0.45 18.79 1.64
CA ARG A 51 1.53 18.16 0.89
C ARG A 51 2.54 17.45 1.80
N GLY A 52 2.83 18.03 2.97
CA GLY A 52 3.65 17.40 4.00
C GLY A 52 3.06 16.09 4.53
N SER A 53 1.75 16.07 4.81
CA SER A 53 0.99 14.88 5.18
C SER A 53 1.04 13.81 4.09
N GLU A 54 0.84 14.20 2.83
CA GLU A 54 0.94 13.30 1.68
C GLU A 54 2.32 12.65 1.59
N HIS A 55 3.40 13.43 1.68
CA HIS A 55 4.77 12.90 1.68
C HIS A 55 5.03 11.93 2.85
N ILE A 56 4.52 12.23 4.04
CA ILE A 56 4.63 11.32 5.20
C ILE A 56 3.86 10.02 4.91
N SER A 57 2.63 10.12 4.40
CA SER A 57 1.80 8.97 4.04
C SER A 57 2.52 8.08 3.04
N THR A 58 2.91 8.65 1.90
CA THR A 58 3.66 7.99 0.83
C THR A 58 4.93 7.34 1.38
N ALA A 59 5.67 8.02 2.26
CA ALA A 59 6.91 7.48 2.78
C ALA A 59 6.73 6.21 3.62
N PHE A 60 5.71 6.17 4.47
CA PHE A 60 5.42 4.97 5.27
C PHE A 60 4.78 3.86 4.44
N VAL A 61 3.82 4.21 3.58
CA VAL A 61 3.07 3.24 2.77
C VAL A 61 3.96 2.60 1.70
N GLN A 62 4.72 3.40 0.96
CA GLN A 62 5.54 2.93 -0.16
C GLN A 62 6.97 2.56 0.26
N GLY A 63 7.40 2.93 1.47
CA GLY A 63 8.68 2.51 2.04
C GLY A 63 9.91 3.27 1.54
N TYR A 64 9.74 4.46 0.99
CA TYR A 64 10.87 5.32 0.60
C TYR A 64 10.68 6.76 1.10
N LEU A 65 11.78 7.45 1.39
CA LEU A 65 11.69 8.85 1.82
C LEU A 65 11.42 9.76 0.63
N ASP A 66 10.18 10.26 0.53
CA ASP A 66 9.85 11.33 -0.40
C ASP A 66 10.39 12.67 0.13
N HIS A 67 11.62 12.98 -0.25
CA HIS A 67 12.32 14.21 0.13
C HIS A 67 12.05 15.35 -0.87
N TYR A 68 11.30 15.08 -1.95
CA TYR A 68 11.01 16.07 -2.97
C TYR A 68 9.95 17.05 -2.47
N GLY A 69 10.39 18.23 -2.05
CA GLY A 69 9.48 19.30 -1.66
C GLY A 69 9.99 20.16 -0.52
N ALA A 70 10.91 19.64 0.30
CA ALA A 70 11.58 20.40 1.36
C ALA A 70 12.69 21.33 0.80
N LYS A 71 12.38 22.10 -0.26
CA LYS A 71 13.34 22.93 -1.01
C LYS A 71 14.04 23.98 -0.14
N ASN A 72 13.39 24.39 0.95
CA ASN A 72 13.90 25.38 1.88
C ASN A 72 14.66 24.76 3.06
N ALA A 73 14.78 23.43 3.16
CA ALA A 73 15.46 22.78 4.29
C ALA A 73 16.90 23.29 4.50
N LYS A 74 17.61 23.62 3.41
CA LYS A 74 18.97 24.20 3.46
C LYS A 74 19.00 25.62 4.06
N ASN A 75 17.90 26.36 3.94
CA ASN A 75 17.77 27.75 4.41
C ASN A 75 17.41 27.83 5.90
N ILE A 76 17.06 26.70 6.54
CA ILE A 76 16.80 26.65 7.97
C ILE A 76 18.09 26.96 8.72
N ALA A 77 18.04 28.00 9.56
CA ALA A 77 19.14 28.42 10.42
C ALA A 77 19.70 27.23 11.21
N VAL A 78 21.03 27.12 11.31
CA VAL A 78 21.70 25.95 11.92
C VAL A 78 21.18 25.66 13.33
N GLY A 79 20.95 26.70 14.14
CA GLY A 79 20.39 26.56 15.49
C GLY A 79 18.95 26.02 15.55
N ASN A 80 18.17 26.16 14.47
CA ASN A 80 16.76 25.76 14.43
C ASN A 80 16.54 24.36 13.81
N ARG A 81 17.53 23.80 13.12
CA ARG A 81 17.39 22.52 12.41
C ARG A 81 16.93 21.37 13.31
N SER A 82 17.49 21.27 14.52
CA SER A 82 17.11 20.22 15.48
C SER A 82 15.66 20.34 15.92
N GLN A 83 15.16 21.56 16.07
CA GLN A 83 13.76 21.82 16.44
C GLN A 83 12.82 21.42 15.29
N VAL A 84 13.10 21.84 14.05
CA VAL A 84 12.28 21.47 12.87
C VAL A 84 12.21 19.95 12.69
N VAL A 85 13.33 19.23 12.85
CA VAL A 85 13.33 17.76 12.79
C VAL A 85 12.48 17.15 13.90
N THR A 86 12.55 17.70 15.11
CA THR A 86 11.74 17.25 16.25
C THR A 86 10.25 17.47 15.99
N ASP A 87 9.88 18.64 15.47
CA ASP A 87 8.49 18.98 15.16
C ASP A 87 7.92 18.13 14.02
N LEU A 88 8.70 17.91 12.95
CA LEU A 88 8.33 16.99 11.87
C LEU A 88 8.13 15.57 12.39
N GLY A 89 9.02 15.07 13.25
CA GLY A 89 8.91 13.74 13.85
C GLY A 89 7.67 13.60 14.76
N ASN A 90 7.38 14.62 15.56
CA ASN A 90 6.17 14.67 16.39
C ASN A 90 4.91 14.70 15.54
N TYR A 91 4.89 15.52 14.48
CA TYR A 91 3.79 15.59 13.53
C TYR A 91 3.55 14.25 12.85
N ALA A 92 4.60 13.62 12.29
CA ALA A 92 4.49 12.32 11.64
C ALA A 92 3.93 11.26 12.59
N ARG A 93 4.40 11.22 13.85
CA ARG A 93 3.88 10.31 14.88
C ARG A 93 2.38 10.50 15.16
N GLN A 94 1.89 11.74 15.12
CA GLN A 94 0.47 12.03 15.29
C GLN A 94 -0.32 11.68 14.02
N TYR A 95 0.21 12.05 12.85
CA TYR A 95 -0.44 11.85 11.56
C TYR A 95 -0.65 10.36 11.24
N VAL A 96 0.31 9.48 11.53
CA VAL A 96 0.13 8.02 11.29
C VAL A 96 -0.95 7.35 12.16
N LYS A 97 -1.56 8.10 13.08
CA LYS A 97 -2.70 7.65 13.89
C LYS A 97 -4.04 8.21 13.40
N THR A 98 -4.06 9.06 12.38
CA THR A 98 -5.29 9.66 11.85
C THR A 98 -6.00 8.70 10.91
N ASP A 99 -7.31 8.89 10.74
CA ASP A 99 -8.11 8.10 9.82
C ASP A 99 -7.64 8.24 8.37
N ASP A 100 -7.16 9.42 7.96
CA ASP A 100 -6.61 9.65 6.61
C ASP A 100 -5.45 8.70 6.30
N PHE A 101 -4.50 8.56 7.23
CA PHE A 101 -3.36 7.65 7.05
C PHE A 101 -3.83 6.18 7.06
N LEU A 102 -4.71 5.82 8.00
CA LEU A 102 -5.23 4.45 8.09
C LEU A 102 -5.99 4.04 6.82
N HIS A 103 -6.78 4.97 6.26
CA HIS A 103 -7.48 4.77 5.00
C HIS A 103 -6.49 4.60 3.84
N ALA A 104 -5.54 5.53 3.68
CA ALA A 104 -4.51 5.45 2.63
C ALA A 104 -3.74 4.13 2.67
N TYR A 105 -3.39 3.66 3.87
CA TYR A 105 -2.71 2.37 4.04
C TYR A 105 -3.60 1.19 3.63
N ARG A 106 -4.86 1.14 4.08
CA ARG A 106 -5.79 0.04 3.70
C ARG A 106 -5.99 -0.02 2.19
N THR A 107 -6.24 1.13 1.56
CA THR A 107 -6.38 1.21 0.10
C THR A 107 -5.12 0.71 -0.60
N SER A 108 -3.93 1.14 -0.18
CA SER A 108 -2.68 0.66 -0.78
C SER A 108 -2.47 -0.83 -0.57
N ARG A 109 -2.77 -1.35 0.63
CA ARG A 109 -2.66 -2.78 0.95
C ARG A 109 -3.56 -3.61 0.04
N GLU A 110 -4.81 -3.21 -0.13
CA GLU A 110 -5.78 -3.87 -1.02
C GLU A 110 -5.32 -3.85 -2.48
N GLN A 111 -4.81 -2.70 -2.96
CA GLN A 111 -4.31 -2.56 -4.33
C GLN A 111 -3.06 -3.40 -4.62
N LEU A 112 -2.22 -3.64 -3.62
CA LEU A 112 -0.99 -4.42 -3.74
C LEU A 112 -1.20 -5.92 -3.50
N MET A 113 -2.41 -6.34 -3.12
CA MET A 113 -2.70 -7.75 -2.84
C MET A 113 -2.53 -8.57 -4.13
N PRO A 114 -1.71 -9.65 -4.11
CA PRO A 114 -1.59 -10.53 -5.26
C PRO A 114 -2.96 -11.06 -5.68
N LEU A 115 -3.20 -11.15 -6.98
CA LEU A 115 -4.42 -11.73 -7.53
C LEU A 115 -4.25 -13.25 -7.70
N PRO A 116 -5.29 -14.04 -7.41
CA PRO A 116 -5.24 -15.48 -7.64
C PRO A 116 -5.11 -15.76 -9.15
N PRO A 117 -4.41 -16.84 -9.54
CA PRO A 117 -4.32 -17.23 -10.93
C PRO A 117 -5.71 -17.63 -11.48
N PRO A 118 -5.98 -17.41 -12.78
CA PRO A 118 -7.21 -17.87 -13.39
C PRO A 118 -7.29 -19.40 -13.31
N ALA A 119 -8.50 -19.94 -13.15
CA ALA A 119 -8.71 -21.38 -13.11
C ALA A 119 -8.15 -22.05 -14.37
N ALA A 120 -7.59 -23.26 -14.21
CA ALA A 120 -7.15 -24.07 -15.33
C ALA A 120 -8.30 -24.28 -16.32
N LYS A 121 -8.01 -24.13 -17.61
CA LYS A 121 -9.00 -24.39 -18.66
C LYS A 121 -9.32 -25.88 -18.70
N THR A 122 -10.60 -26.22 -18.86
CA THR A 122 -11.01 -27.62 -19.07
C THR A 122 -10.70 -28.06 -20.51
N ILE A 123 -10.74 -29.37 -20.75
CA ILE A 123 -10.59 -29.97 -22.09
C ILE A 123 -11.56 -29.32 -23.09
N GLU A 124 -12.80 -29.09 -22.68
CA GLU A 124 -13.85 -28.49 -23.49
C GLU A 124 -13.56 -27.03 -23.81
N MET A 125 -13.05 -26.27 -22.84
CA MET A 125 -12.65 -24.87 -23.06
C MET A 125 -11.47 -24.77 -24.02
N VAL A 126 -10.42 -25.58 -23.82
CA VAL A 126 -9.26 -25.66 -24.72
C VAL A 126 -9.71 -26.04 -26.13
N ARG A 127 -10.59 -27.04 -26.24
CA ARG A 127 -11.16 -27.45 -27.53
C ARG A 127 -11.92 -26.31 -28.19
N ALA A 128 -12.83 -25.65 -27.47
CA ALA A 128 -13.66 -24.59 -28.01
C ALA A 128 -12.81 -23.40 -28.51
N GLU A 129 -11.76 -23.04 -27.77
CA GLU A 129 -10.83 -21.97 -28.15
C GLU A 129 -10.06 -22.31 -29.42
N LEU A 130 -9.50 -23.52 -29.51
CA LEU A 130 -8.72 -23.96 -30.68
C LEU A 130 -9.59 -24.15 -31.92
N VAL A 131 -10.76 -24.79 -31.76
CA VAL A 131 -11.75 -24.93 -32.84
C VAL A 131 -12.23 -23.55 -33.30
N GLY A 132 -12.53 -22.64 -32.38
CA GLY A 132 -12.93 -21.27 -32.67
C GLY A 132 -11.85 -20.50 -33.45
N SER A 133 -10.59 -20.60 -33.00
CA SER A 133 -9.44 -19.98 -33.66
C SER A 133 -9.24 -20.51 -35.09
N VAL A 134 -9.25 -21.84 -35.28
CA VAL A 134 -9.09 -22.45 -36.61
C VAL A 134 -10.27 -22.11 -37.53
N ASN A 135 -11.50 -22.10 -37.01
CA ASN A 135 -12.67 -21.67 -37.78
C ASN A 135 -12.55 -20.22 -38.25
N GLN A 136 -12.06 -19.33 -37.40
CA GLN A 136 -11.80 -17.94 -37.78
C GLN A 136 -10.73 -17.84 -38.87
N SER A 137 -9.65 -18.62 -38.78
CA SER A 137 -8.64 -18.70 -39.83
C SER A 137 -9.20 -19.23 -41.15
N ILE A 138 -10.04 -20.27 -41.11
CA ILE A 138 -10.72 -20.81 -42.30
C ILE A 138 -11.59 -19.73 -42.94
N LYS A 139 -12.38 -19.00 -42.15
CA LYS A 139 -13.21 -17.91 -42.65
C LYS A 139 -12.38 -16.83 -43.36
N THR A 140 -11.26 -16.43 -42.77
CA THR A 140 -10.34 -15.45 -43.41
C THR A 140 -9.75 -16.00 -44.71
N MET A 141 -9.36 -17.29 -44.77
CA MET A 141 -8.87 -17.89 -46.01
C MET A 141 -9.98 -18.02 -47.07
N ASP A 142 -11.22 -18.31 -46.68
CA ASP A 142 -12.37 -18.34 -47.59
C ASP A 142 -12.68 -16.95 -48.17
N GLU A 143 -12.42 -15.88 -47.42
CA GLU A 143 -12.47 -14.50 -47.93
C GLU A 143 -11.35 -14.23 -48.94
N PHE A 144 -10.12 -14.69 -48.67
CA PHE A 144 -9.00 -14.58 -49.60
C PHE A 144 -9.20 -15.34 -50.91
N LEU A 145 -9.90 -16.47 -50.89
CA LEU A 145 -10.30 -17.18 -52.12
C LEU A 145 -11.17 -16.34 -53.06
N LYS A 146 -11.92 -15.38 -52.50
CA LYS A 146 -12.79 -14.45 -53.24
C LYS A 146 -12.05 -13.18 -53.67
N SER A 147 -10.81 -12.99 -53.22
CA SER A 147 -9.99 -11.84 -53.57
C SER A 147 -9.62 -11.84 -55.06
N PRO A 148 -9.59 -10.68 -55.73
CA PRO A 148 -9.08 -10.57 -57.10
C PRO A 148 -7.55 -10.71 -57.17
N ASN A 149 -6.84 -10.64 -56.04
CA ASN A 149 -5.39 -10.83 -55.99
C ASN A 149 -5.03 -12.32 -56.12
N ALA A 150 -4.31 -12.68 -57.19
CA ALA A 150 -3.94 -14.04 -57.51
C ALA A 150 -3.06 -14.72 -56.44
N ASP A 151 -2.16 -13.97 -55.80
CA ASP A 151 -1.26 -14.49 -54.77
C ASP A 151 -2.02 -14.82 -53.49
N LEU A 152 -2.95 -13.95 -53.07
CA LEU A 152 -3.80 -14.21 -51.89
C LEU A 152 -4.72 -15.41 -52.12
N LYS A 153 -5.28 -15.52 -53.33
CA LYS A 153 -6.12 -16.68 -53.69
C LYS A 153 -5.32 -17.98 -53.64
N LYS A 154 -4.12 -18.00 -54.21
CA LYS A 154 -3.24 -19.18 -54.18
C LYS A 154 -2.84 -19.54 -52.74
N MET A 155 -2.44 -18.56 -51.93
CA MET A 155 -2.14 -18.76 -50.51
C MET A 155 -3.30 -19.44 -49.78
N ALA A 156 -4.54 -18.98 -49.99
CA ALA A 156 -5.71 -19.56 -49.36
C ALA A 156 -6.01 -20.99 -49.84
N GLN A 157 -5.85 -21.26 -51.14
CA GLN A 157 -6.00 -22.61 -51.71
C GLN A 157 -5.02 -23.60 -51.08
N ASP A 158 -3.77 -23.18 -50.88
CA ASP A 158 -2.72 -24.02 -50.30
C ASP A 158 -2.93 -24.24 -48.78
N ALA A 159 -3.42 -23.23 -48.06
CA ALA A 159 -3.58 -23.29 -46.60
C ALA A 159 -4.86 -24.01 -46.13
N LEU A 160 -5.98 -23.87 -46.84
CA LEU A 160 -7.29 -24.38 -46.42
C LEU A 160 -7.34 -25.89 -46.14
N PRO A 161 -6.71 -26.79 -46.94
CA PRO A 161 -6.68 -28.21 -46.65
C PRO A 161 -6.04 -28.52 -45.30
N GLY A 162 -4.94 -27.84 -44.97
CA GLY A 162 -4.24 -27.98 -43.69
C GLY A 162 -5.12 -27.53 -42.52
N LEU A 163 -5.75 -26.35 -42.63
CA LEU A 163 -6.66 -25.84 -41.61
C LEU A 163 -7.87 -26.75 -41.38
N LYS A 164 -8.47 -27.28 -42.45
CA LYS A 164 -9.60 -28.23 -42.33
C LYS A 164 -9.18 -29.55 -41.70
N LYS A 165 -7.95 -30.03 -41.96
CA LYS A 165 -7.40 -31.21 -41.28
C LYS A 165 -7.23 -30.95 -39.78
N GLN A 166 -6.62 -29.81 -39.43
CA GLN A 166 -6.43 -29.39 -38.05
C GLN A 166 -7.76 -29.22 -37.29
N LEU A 167 -8.77 -28.65 -37.95
CA LEU A 167 -10.12 -28.53 -37.38
C LEU A 167 -10.71 -29.90 -37.00
N LYS A 168 -10.58 -30.90 -37.87
CA LYS A 168 -11.05 -32.26 -37.60
C LYS A 168 -10.31 -32.89 -36.42
N GLU A 169 -9.00 -32.70 -36.35
CA GLU A 169 -8.17 -33.22 -35.25
C GLU A 169 -8.54 -32.57 -33.89
N TYR A 170 -8.87 -31.28 -33.87
CA TYR A 170 -9.29 -30.59 -32.65
C TYR A 170 -10.74 -30.89 -32.26
N ALA A 171 -11.62 -31.05 -33.24
CA ALA A 171 -13.02 -31.40 -33.01
C ALA A 171 -13.20 -32.84 -32.50
N ASP A 172 -12.20 -33.70 -32.65
CA ASP A 172 -12.22 -35.05 -32.11
C ASP A 172 -12.35 -35.03 -30.57
N PRO A 173 -13.40 -35.65 -29.98
CA PRO A 173 -13.56 -35.73 -28.53
C PRO A 173 -12.38 -36.43 -27.83
N ASN A 174 -11.64 -37.28 -28.54
CA ASN A 174 -10.52 -38.07 -28.02
C ASN A 174 -9.15 -37.58 -28.49
N SER A 175 -9.05 -36.35 -29.00
CA SER A 175 -7.79 -35.77 -29.45
C SER A 175 -6.72 -35.79 -28.33
N ALA A 176 -5.66 -36.57 -28.55
CA ALA A 176 -4.53 -36.67 -27.61
C ALA A 176 -3.83 -35.32 -27.41
N LEU A 177 -3.80 -34.48 -28.46
CA LEU A 177 -3.24 -33.15 -28.41
C LEU A 177 -4.06 -32.22 -27.49
N ILE A 178 -5.39 -32.21 -27.61
CA ILE A 178 -6.25 -31.42 -26.71
C ILE A 178 -6.07 -31.84 -25.26
N LYS A 179 -6.01 -33.16 -25.00
CA LYS A 179 -5.75 -33.69 -23.67
C LYS A 179 -4.41 -33.21 -23.12
N LEU A 180 -3.34 -33.34 -23.91
CA LEU A 180 -2.00 -32.88 -23.52
C LEU A 180 -1.99 -31.37 -23.20
N MET A 181 -2.70 -30.57 -23.99
CA MET A 181 -2.80 -29.11 -23.74
C MET A 181 -3.56 -28.81 -22.45
N ALA A 182 -4.69 -29.49 -22.20
CA ALA A 182 -5.44 -29.33 -20.96
C ALA A 182 -4.65 -29.79 -19.72
N ASP A 183 -3.89 -30.89 -19.84
CA ASP A 183 -2.96 -31.34 -18.80
C ASP A 183 -1.86 -30.29 -18.54
N GLY A 184 -1.35 -29.67 -19.61
CA GLY A 184 -0.42 -28.54 -19.52
C GLY A 184 -1.01 -27.31 -18.80
N GLU A 185 -2.25 -26.95 -19.09
CA GLU A 185 -2.98 -25.87 -18.40
C GLU A 185 -3.13 -26.16 -16.89
N LYS A 186 -3.41 -27.42 -16.53
CA LYS A 186 -3.47 -27.85 -15.14
C LYS A 186 -2.13 -27.71 -14.43
N MET A 187 -1.04 -28.20 -15.04
CA MET A 187 0.31 -28.08 -14.48
C MET A 187 0.75 -26.61 -14.34
N ASN A 188 0.41 -25.79 -15.32
CA ASN A 188 0.65 -24.35 -15.29
C ASN A 188 -0.13 -23.67 -14.14
N PHE A 189 -1.41 -24.01 -13.97
CA PHE A 189 -2.23 -23.51 -12.87
C PHE A 189 -1.67 -23.92 -11.50
N GLU A 190 -1.24 -25.18 -11.33
CA GLU A 190 -0.61 -25.66 -10.08
C GLU A 190 0.66 -24.86 -9.76
N THR A 191 1.52 -24.65 -10.76
CA THR A 191 2.75 -23.86 -10.62
C THR A 191 2.45 -22.40 -10.28
N GLN A 192 1.48 -21.78 -10.96
CA GLN A 192 1.06 -20.41 -10.68
C GLN A 192 0.44 -20.29 -9.29
N THR A 193 -0.33 -21.29 -8.86
CA THR A 193 -0.93 -21.32 -7.51
C THR A 193 0.14 -21.37 -6.43
N GLN A 194 1.19 -22.18 -6.60
CA GLN A 194 2.31 -22.20 -5.66
C GLN A 194 3.04 -20.85 -5.60
N ARG A 195 3.29 -20.21 -6.76
CA ARG A 195 3.89 -18.87 -6.81
C ARG A 195 2.99 -17.83 -6.13
N TYR A 196 1.69 -17.90 -6.38
CA TYR A 196 0.69 -17.03 -5.77
C TYR A 196 0.69 -17.16 -4.24
N LEU A 197 0.69 -18.38 -3.71
CA LEU A 197 0.74 -18.61 -2.25
C LEU A 197 2.04 -18.05 -1.64
N ALA A 198 3.18 -18.22 -2.31
CA ALA A 198 4.44 -17.64 -1.85
C ALA A 198 4.41 -16.10 -1.88
N GLN A 199 3.88 -15.51 -2.96
CA GLN A 199 3.69 -14.06 -3.07
C GLN A 199 2.73 -13.52 -2.01
N LEU A 200 1.64 -14.24 -1.73
CA LEU A 200 0.67 -13.87 -0.71
C LEU A 200 1.31 -13.87 0.69
N ALA A 201 2.07 -14.91 1.03
CA ALA A 201 2.79 -14.97 2.30
C ALA A 201 3.83 -13.84 2.44
N GLN A 202 4.56 -13.53 1.36
CA GLN A 202 5.50 -12.42 1.35
C GLN A 202 4.78 -11.07 1.48
N TRP A 203 3.66 -10.89 0.77
CA TRP A 203 2.83 -9.69 0.86
C TRP A 203 2.27 -9.50 2.26
N GLU A 204 1.79 -10.55 2.94
CA GLU A 204 1.30 -10.45 4.33
C GLU A 204 2.39 -9.99 5.31
N LYS A 205 3.63 -10.43 5.06
CA LYS A 205 4.81 -10.03 5.85
C LYS A 205 5.21 -8.58 5.58
N GLU A 206 5.21 -8.14 4.33
CA GLU A 206 5.58 -6.78 3.91
C GLU A 206 4.47 -5.76 4.18
N GLN A 207 3.21 -6.19 4.13
CA GLN A 207 2.00 -5.38 4.26
C GLN A 207 1.11 -5.92 5.40
N PRO A 208 1.56 -5.81 6.67
CA PRO A 208 0.85 -6.39 7.80
C PRO A 208 -0.53 -5.78 8.02
N ALA A 209 -1.51 -6.58 8.46
CA ALA A 209 -2.86 -6.07 8.72
C ALA A 209 -2.91 -4.94 9.76
N ASP A 210 -1.98 -4.93 10.74
CA ASP A 210 -1.81 -3.84 11.69
C ASP A 210 -0.83 -2.77 11.14
N PRO A 211 -1.30 -1.54 10.86
CA PRO A 211 -0.44 -0.45 10.39
C PRO A 211 0.69 -0.10 11.37
N LYS A 212 0.54 -0.38 12.67
CA LYS A 212 1.61 -0.16 13.66
C LYS A 212 2.82 -1.04 13.40
N LEU A 213 2.61 -2.27 12.91
CA LEU A 213 3.70 -3.16 12.53
C LEU A 213 4.45 -2.63 11.30
N LEU A 214 3.73 -2.12 10.29
CA LEU A 214 4.33 -1.46 9.14
C LEU A 214 5.22 -0.29 9.59
N ILE A 215 4.67 0.64 10.36
CA ILE A 215 5.39 1.83 10.85
C ILE A 215 6.65 1.41 11.63
N ARG A 216 6.53 0.42 12.52
CA ARG A 216 7.66 -0.14 13.28
C ARG A 216 8.75 -0.70 12.36
N ASN A 217 8.39 -1.47 11.34
CA ASN A 217 9.33 -2.06 10.40
C ASN A 217 10.06 -0.98 9.59
N ARG A 218 9.33 0.02 9.07
CA ARG A 218 9.91 1.15 8.32
C ARG A 218 10.89 1.97 9.15
N LEU A 219 10.53 2.28 10.40
CA LEU A 219 11.42 3.01 11.30
C LEU A 219 12.69 2.19 11.62
N ARG A 220 12.57 0.88 11.76
CA ARG A 220 13.73 -0.01 11.97
C ARG A 220 14.66 -0.02 10.76
N GLU A 221 14.13 -0.25 9.57
CA GLU A 221 14.87 -0.23 8.30
C GLU A 221 15.62 1.10 8.12
N PHE A 222 14.93 2.21 8.36
CA PHE A 222 15.53 3.54 8.30
C PHE A 222 16.71 3.69 9.29
N LEU A 223 16.53 3.29 10.54
CA LEU A 223 17.57 3.40 11.56
C LEU A 223 18.78 2.51 11.24
N GLU A 224 18.55 1.32 10.69
CA GLU A 224 19.61 0.42 10.23
C GLU A 224 20.41 1.05 9.09
N HIS A 225 19.73 1.61 8.08
CA HIS A 225 20.37 2.32 6.97
C HIS A 225 21.19 3.54 7.41
N VAL A 226 20.68 4.34 8.36
CA VAL A 226 21.42 5.50 8.89
C VAL A 226 22.62 5.05 9.74
N SER A 227 22.49 3.95 10.46
CA SER A 227 23.60 3.41 11.27
C SER A 227 24.79 2.94 10.44
N HIS A 228 24.52 2.34 9.27
CA HIS A 228 25.57 1.83 8.38
C HIS A 228 26.37 2.96 7.71
N ARG A 229 25.71 4.04 7.28
CA ARG A 229 26.36 5.13 6.55
C ARG A 229 27.36 5.94 7.38
N ASN A 230 27.18 6.02 8.69
CA ASN A 230 27.99 6.90 9.53
C ASN A 230 29.33 6.27 9.97
N GLY A 231 29.62 5.00 9.65
CA GLY A 231 30.86 4.29 10.03
C GLY A 231 31.11 4.14 11.55
N LYS A 232 30.39 4.91 12.36
CA LYS A 232 30.29 4.85 13.81
C LYS A 232 28.98 4.13 14.12
N LYS A 233 29.05 2.97 14.77
CA LYS A 233 27.90 2.38 15.49
C LYS A 233 27.22 3.53 16.25
N LEU A 234 25.96 3.83 15.94
CA LEU A 234 25.16 4.78 16.72
C LEU A 234 25.40 4.46 18.20
N SER A 235 25.95 5.43 18.94
CA SER A 235 26.29 5.20 20.34
C SER A 235 25.01 4.78 21.07
N VAL A 236 25.16 3.87 22.03
CA VAL A 236 24.08 3.28 22.83
C VAL A 236 23.03 4.31 23.35
N PRO A 237 23.36 5.59 23.64
CA PRO A 237 22.36 6.60 23.99
C PRO A 237 21.30 6.87 22.90
N ALA A 238 21.65 6.83 21.61
CA ALA A 238 20.69 7.07 20.52
C ALA A 238 19.72 5.90 20.34
N LYS A 239 20.20 4.65 20.49
CA LYS A 239 19.36 3.45 20.56
C LYS A 239 18.44 3.47 21.80
N ARG A 240 18.94 3.92 22.96
CA ARG A 240 18.14 4.04 24.20
C ARG A 240 17.11 5.16 24.13
N LEU A 241 17.41 6.34 23.56
CA LEU A 241 16.44 7.44 23.49
C LEU A 241 15.23 7.11 22.59
N LEU A 242 15.44 6.33 21.53
CA LEU A 242 14.37 5.87 20.63
C LEU A 242 13.56 4.70 21.21
N LEU A 243 14.19 3.78 21.95
CA LEU A 243 13.52 2.60 22.54
C LEU A 243 12.90 2.85 23.93
N LEU A 244 13.34 3.87 24.67
CA LEU A 244 12.82 4.15 26.02
C LEU A 244 11.57 5.03 26.05
N ARG A 245 11.22 5.70 24.94
CA ARG A 245 10.05 6.59 24.87
C ARG A 245 8.87 6.08 24.03
N ASP A 246 9.03 4.98 23.30
CA ASP A 246 7.95 4.46 22.45
C ASP A 246 7.47 3.06 22.94
N PRO A 247 6.31 2.98 23.62
CA PRO A 247 5.74 1.71 24.09
C PRO A 247 5.51 0.69 22.96
N LEU A 248 5.34 1.16 21.72
CA LEU A 248 5.08 0.34 20.55
C LEU A 248 6.29 -0.51 20.11
N LEU A 249 7.49 -0.17 20.59
CA LEU A 249 8.72 -0.90 20.25
C LEU A 249 9.11 -1.96 21.30
N ARG A 250 8.44 -1.99 22.47
CA ARG A 250 8.76 -2.91 23.59
C ARG A 250 8.08 -4.28 23.49
N THR A 251 7.00 -4.43 22.73
CA THR A 251 6.27 -5.69 22.64
C THR A 251 6.85 -6.57 21.52
N GLY A 252 7.83 -7.41 21.86
CA GLY A 252 8.40 -8.35 20.88
C GLY A 252 9.58 -9.18 21.37
N SER A 253 9.65 -9.48 22.67
CA SER A 253 10.64 -10.39 23.25
C SER A 253 9.90 -11.21 24.30
N GLY A 254 9.19 -12.25 23.87
CA GLY A 254 8.41 -13.11 24.76
C GLY A 254 7.41 -13.94 23.99
N ASN A 255 7.92 -14.89 23.21
CA ASN A 255 7.42 -16.27 23.02
C ASN A 255 8.23 -16.92 21.90
#